data_AF-A0A2V9I7Z5-F1
#
_entry.id   AF-A0A2V9I7Z5-F1
#
_cell.length_a   1.000
_cell.length_b   1.000
_cell.length_c   1.000
_cell.angle_alpha   90.00
_cell.angle_beta   90.00
_cell.angle_gamma   90.00
#
_symmetry.space_group_name_H-M   'P 1'
#
loop_
_entity.id
_entity.type
_entity.pdbx_description
1 polymer ?
#
loop_
_entity_poly.entity_id
_entity_poly.type
_entity_poly.pdbx_seq_one_letter_code
_entity_poly.pdbx_strand_id
1 'polypeptide(L)'
;MKIKIAVAAIIGLASIGALHSALRAQEEQAARSVWEGVYTEEQARRGAELYAQECASCHGPLLTGTGEEAPPLAGPGFLANWNGLTAGDLFERVRRSMPPNKTGRLSRE
;
A
#
# COMPACT_ATOMS: atom_id res chain seq x y z
N MET A 1 -22.71 -51.95 22.14
CA MET A 1 -23.45 -50.91 21.40
C MET A 1 -23.18 -49.48 21.91
N LYS A 2 -23.19 -49.24 23.22
CA LYS A 2 -23.01 -47.91 23.84
C LYS A 2 -21.67 -47.21 23.49
N ILE A 3 -20.59 -47.97 23.34
CA ILE A 3 -19.24 -47.44 23.04
C ILE A 3 -19.12 -46.95 21.58
N LYS A 4 -19.81 -47.59 20.63
CA LYS A 4 -19.76 -47.22 19.20
C LYS A 4 -20.48 -45.90 18.92
N ILE A 5 -21.50 -45.57 19.72
CA ILE A 5 -22.29 -44.34 19.61
C ILE A 5 -21.49 -43.14 20.15
N ALA A 6 -20.71 -43.33 21.21
CA ALA A 6 -19.85 -42.28 21.78
C ALA A 6 -18.74 -41.83 20.81
N VAL A 7 -18.12 -42.78 20.08
CA VAL A 7 -17.06 -42.47 19.10
C VAL A 7 -17.61 -41.71 17.90
N ALA A 8 -18.80 -42.05 17.41
CA ALA A 8 -19.45 -41.34 16.31
C ALA A 8 -19.81 -39.88 16.68
N ALA A 9 -20.24 -39.63 17.92
CA ALA A 9 -20.56 -38.29 18.42
C ALA A 9 -19.32 -37.39 18.56
N ILE A 10 -18.18 -37.95 18.97
CA ILE A 10 -16.91 -37.23 19.13
C ILE A 10 -16.33 -36.85 17.76
N ILE A 11 -16.43 -37.76 16.78
CA ILE A 11 -15.98 -37.49 15.39
C ILE A 11 -16.86 -36.40 14.76
N GLY A 12 -18.19 -36.43 14.95
CA GLY A 12 -19.11 -35.41 14.45
C GLY A 12 -18.85 -34.00 15.01
N LEU A 13 -18.50 -33.87 16.29
CA LEU A 13 -18.15 -32.58 16.89
C LEU A 13 -16.80 -32.04 16.39
N ALA A 14 -15.81 -32.91 16.18
CA ALA A 14 -14.50 -32.52 15.68
C ALA A 14 -14.56 -31.96 14.25
N SER A 15 -15.44 -32.49 13.40
CA SER A 15 -15.65 -32.01 12.03
C SER A 15 -16.31 -30.63 11.97
N ILE A 16 -17.19 -30.29 12.91
CA ILE A 16 -17.87 -28.98 12.98
C ILE A 16 -16.90 -27.89 13.47
N GLY A 17 -16.00 -28.22 14.42
CA GLY A 17 -14.98 -27.30 14.92
C GLY A 17 -13.95 -26.90 13.85
N ALA A 18 -13.50 -27.86 13.04
CA ALA A 18 -12.56 -27.60 11.94
C ALA A 18 -13.15 -26.71 10.83
N LEU A 19 -14.45 -26.81 10.59
CA LEU A 19 -15.14 -25.98 9.58
C LEU A 19 -15.34 -24.53 10.07
N HIS A 20 -15.51 -24.31 11.37
CA HIS A 20 -15.60 -22.97 11.97
C HIS A 20 -14.27 -22.20 11.94
N SER A 21 -13.14 -22.89 12.07
CA SER A 21 -11.80 -22.27 12.02
C SER A 21 -11.43 -21.75 10.63
N ALA A 22 -11.83 -22.48 9.57
CA ALA A 22 -11.59 -22.05 8.19
C ALA A 22 -12.39 -20.79 7.81
N LEU A 23 -13.59 -20.61 8.39
CA LEU A 23 -14.45 -19.47 8.10
C LEU A 23 -13.96 -18.16 8.73
N ARG A 24 -13.22 -18.23 9.85
CA ARG A 24 -12.64 -17.04 10.53
C ARG A 24 -11.32 -16.56 9.92
N ALA A 25 -10.59 -17.43 9.22
CA ALA A 25 -9.37 -17.04 8.52
C ALA A 25 -9.66 -16.14 7.30
N GLN A 26 -10.92 -16.08 6.86
CA GLN A 26 -11.41 -15.23 5.80
C GLN A 26 -12.22 -14.03 6.34
N GLU A 27 -12.09 -13.72 7.64
CA GLU A 27 -12.47 -12.41 8.17
C GLU A 27 -11.48 -11.41 7.54
N GLU A 28 -11.90 -10.94 6.37
CA GLU A 28 -11.27 -9.94 5.54
C GLU A 28 -10.64 -8.87 6.43
N GLN A 29 -9.31 -8.90 6.54
CA GLN A 29 -8.56 -7.75 7.03
C GLN A 29 -8.98 -6.61 6.11
N ALA A 30 -9.87 -5.75 6.62
CA ALA A 30 -10.39 -4.61 5.89
C ALA A 30 -9.20 -3.96 5.18
N ALA A 31 -9.25 -3.94 3.85
CA ALA A 31 -8.11 -3.51 3.06
C ALA A 31 -7.74 -2.09 3.51
N ARG A 32 -6.55 -1.95 4.10
CA ARG A 32 -6.03 -0.65 4.56
C ARG A 32 -6.09 0.33 3.40
N SER A 33 -6.74 1.47 3.60
CA SER A 33 -6.81 2.48 2.56
C SER A 33 -5.61 3.42 2.63
N VAL A 34 -5.22 4.02 1.50
CA VAL A 34 -4.18 5.06 1.48
C VAL A 34 -4.54 6.27 2.35
N TRP A 35 -5.83 6.49 2.63
CA TRP A 35 -6.33 7.53 3.52
C TRP A 35 -6.02 7.27 4.99
N GLU A 36 -5.78 6.02 5.38
CA GLU A 36 -5.43 5.63 6.75
C GLU A 36 -3.91 5.75 7.03
N GLY A 37 -3.12 6.15 6.02
CA GLY A 37 -1.67 6.14 6.10
C GLY A 37 -1.10 4.74 5.89
N VAL A 38 -0.44 4.54 4.74
CA VAL A 38 0.16 3.25 4.36
C VAL A 38 1.68 3.23 4.48
N TYR A 39 2.25 4.26 5.13
CA TYR A 39 3.69 4.42 5.34
C TYR A 39 3.98 4.86 6.78
N THR A 40 5.19 4.59 7.26
CA THR A 40 5.68 5.05 8.58
C THR A 40 6.28 6.45 8.50
N GLU A 41 6.34 7.15 9.64
CA GLU A 41 6.98 8.46 9.71
C GLU A 41 8.45 8.43 9.25
N GLU A 42 9.17 7.35 9.58
CA GLU A 42 10.54 7.15 9.13
C GLU A 42 10.64 6.99 7.61
N GLN A 43 9.66 6.33 6.97
CA GLN A 43 9.59 6.25 5.52
C GLN A 43 9.36 7.64 4.89
N ALA A 44 8.46 8.44 5.47
CA ALA A 44 8.22 9.80 5.01
C ALA A 44 9.46 10.70 5.18
N ARG A 45 10.18 10.59 6.31
CA ARG A 45 11.40 11.36 6.56
C ARG A 45 12.49 11.02 5.54
N ARG A 46 12.73 9.72 5.28
CA ARG A 46 13.68 9.29 4.24
C ARG A 46 13.26 9.80 2.86
N GLY A 47 11.97 9.71 2.54
CA GLY A 47 11.40 10.22 1.30
C GLY A 47 11.59 11.74 1.14
N ALA A 48 11.45 12.51 2.21
CA ALA A 48 11.65 13.96 2.21
C ALA A 48 13.13 14.34 1.93
N GLU A 49 14.08 13.63 2.54
CA GLU A 49 15.52 13.81 2.29
C GLU A 49 15.87 13.50 0.82
N LEU A 50 15.34 12.43 0.25
CA LEU A 50 15.50 12.09 -1.17
C LEU A 50 14.83 13.12 -2.10
N TYR A 51 13.63 13.57 -1.74
CA TYR A 51 12.89 14.57 -2.50
C TYR A 51 13.70 15.86 -2.66
N ALA A 52 14.32 16.33 -1.57
CA ALA A 52 15.15 17.54 -1.60
C ALA A 52 16.34 17.41 -2.56
N GLN A 53 16.91 16.20 -2.70
CA GLN A 53 18.10 15.94 -3.52
C GLN A 53 17.77 15.71 -5.00
N GLU A 54 16.70 14.95 -5.28
CA GLU A 54 16.44 14.42 -6.63
C GLU A 54 15.24 15.08 -7.33
N CYS A 55 14.32 15.69 -6.58
CA CYS A 55 13.01 16.10 -7.11
C CYS A 55 12.75 17.61 -7.00
N ALA A 56 13.19 18.25 -5.90
CA ALA A 56 12.81 19.60 -5.54
C ALA A 56 13.26 20.69 -6.54
N SER A 57 14.34 20.43 -7.29
CA SER A 57 14.83 21.34 -8.33
C SER A 57 13.80 21.58 -9.45
N CYS A 58 12.96 20.59 -9.75
CA CYS A 58 11.90 20.69 -10.76
C CYS A 58 10.51 20.81 -10.14
N HIS A 59 10.19 20.02 -9.12
CA HIS A 59 8.84 20.01 -8.54
C HIS A 59 8.64 21.00 -7.38
N GLY A 60 9.66 21.79 -7.07
CA GLY A 60 9.65 22.82 -6.04
C GLY A 60 9.83 22.25 -4.62
N PRO A 61 10.40 23.02 -3.68
CA PRO A 61 10.64 22.54 -2.31
C PRO A 61 9.36 22.25 -1.52
N LEU A 62 8.22 22.79 -1.97
CA LEU A 62 6.91 22.65 -1.33
C LEU A 62 5.91 21.84 -2.17
N LEU A 63 6.39 21.01 -3.11
CA LEU A 63 5.55 20.19 -4.01
C LEU A 63 4.64 21.00 -4.95
N THR A 64 4.92 22.28 -5.14
CA THR A 64 4.06 23.21 -5.90
C THR A 64 4.23 23.09 -7.40
N GLY A 65 5.23 22.36 -7.88
CA GLY A 65 5.63 22.36 -9.28
C GLY A 65 6.33 23.65 -9.69
N THR A 66 6.96 23.63 -10.86
CA THR A 66 7.57 24.83 -11.48
C THR A 66 7.07 25.09 -12.91
N GLY A 67 6.20 24.22 -13.44
CA GLY A 67 5.61 24.38 -14.78
C GLY A 67 4.86 23.11 -15.22
N GLU A 68 4.46 23.06 -16.49
CA GLU A 68 3.69 21.93 -17.04
C GLU A 68 4.51 20.62 -17.07
N GLU A 69 5.81 20.71 -17.33
CA GLU A 69 6.73 19.56 -17.37
C GLU A 69 7.08 19.04 -15.96
N ALA A 70 6.91 19.88 -14.94
CA ALA A 70 7.13 19.54 -13.54
C ALA A 70 5.91 19.97 -12.70
N PRO A 71 4.78 19.23 -12.83
CA PRO A 71 3.52 19.61 -12.22
C PRO A 71 3.60 19.56 -10.68
N PRO A 72 2.64 20.20 -9.98
CA PRO A 72 2.48 20.06 -8.55
C PRO A 72 2.31 18.59 -8.15
N LEU A 73 2.96 18.20 -7.05
CA LEU A 73 2.90 16.85 -6.48
C LEU A 73 2.03 16.78 -5.22
N ALA A 74 1.21 17.81 -5.00
CA ALA A 74 0.25 17.92 -3.92
C ALA A 74 -0.98 18.73 -4.36
N GLY A 75 -2.04 18.66 -3.55
CA GLY A 75 -3.27 19.42 -3.75
C GLY A 75 -4.28 18.76 -4.71
N PRO A 76 -5.40 19.45 -5.01
CA PRO A 76 -6.56 18.85 -5.68
C PRO A 76 -6.25 18.27 -7.07
N GLY A 77 -5.43 18.96 -7.87
CA GLY A 77 -5.05 18.48 -9.20
C GLY A 77 -4.23 17.20 -9.15
N PHE A 78 -3.29 17.09 -8.20
CA PHE A 78 -2.56 15.86 -7.95
C PHE A 78 -3.52 14.74 -7.53
N LEU A 79 -4.36 14.98 -6.52
CA LEU A 79 -5.31 13.98 -6.01
C LEU A 79 -6.28 13.50 -7.10
N ALA A 80 -6.73 14.38 -8.00
CA ALA A 80 -7.60 14.01 -9.11
C ALA A 80 -6.94 12.99 -10.06
N ASN A 81 -5.63 13.12 -10.31
CA ASN A 81 -4.88 12.19 -11.16
C ASN A 81 -4.61 10.83 -10.49
N TRP A 82 -4.62 10.78 -9.15
CA TRP A 82 -4.28 9.59 -8.36
C TRP A 82 -5.48 8.95 -7.66
N ASN A 83 -6.67 9.52 -7.80
CA ASN A 83 -7.88 8.98 -7.19
C ASN A 83 -8.19 7.58 -7.73
N GLY A 84 -8.41 6.63 -6.83
CA GLY A 84 -8.64 5.22 -7.18
C GLY A 84 -7.38 4.43 -7.54
N LEU A 85 -6.20 5.05 -7.49
CA LEU A 85 -4.91 4.36 -7.64
C LEU A 85 -4.28 4.09 -6.26
N THR A 86 -3.36 3.13 -6.23
CA THR A 86 -2.61 2.77 -5.03
C THR A 86 -1.36 3.64 -4.86
N ALA A 87 -0.83 3.71 -3.64
CA ALA A 87 0.49 4.28 -3.41
C ALA A 87 1.60 3.51 -4.17
N GLY A 88 1.38 2.22 -4.46
CA GLY A 88 2.27 1.40 -5.29
C GLY A 88 2.31 1.85 -6.75
N ASP A 89 1.17 2.31 -7.30
CA ASP A 89 1.11 2.85 -8.66
C ASP A 89 1.92 4.14 -8.78
N LEU A 90 1.82 5.01 -7.76
CA LEU A 90 2.64 6.22 -7.66
C LEU A 90 4.13 5.88 -7.57
N PHE A 91 4.48 4.92 -6.72
CA PHE A 91 5.85 4.44 -6.60
C PHE A 91 6.41 3.92 -7.94
N GLU A 92 5.65 3.08 -8.65
CA GLU A 92 6.09 2.55 -9.95
C GLU A 92 6.20 3.65 -11.01
N ARG A 93 5.32 4.65 -11.02
CA ARG A 93 5.43 5.81 -11.89
C ARG A 93 6.74 6.56 -11.63
N VAL A 94 7.01 6.91 -10.37
CA VAL A 94 8.26 7.60 -9.98
C VAL A 94 9.48 6.80 -10.43
N ARG A 95 9.55 5.51 -10.10
CA ARG A 95 10.70 4.65 -10.43
C ARG A 95 10.98 4.55 -11.93
N ARG A 96 9.93 4.53 -12.76
CA ARG A 96 10.05 4.30 -14.21
C ARG A 96 10.32 5.56 -15.01
N SER A 97 9.86 6.72 -14.55
CA SER A 97 9.95 7.97 -15.33
C SER A 97 10.71 9.09 -14.64
N MET A 98 11.06 8.95 -13.35
CA MET A 98 11.79 9.97 -12.62
C MET A 98 13.14 9.44 -12.08
N PRO A 99 14.16 10.32 -12.00
CA PRO A 99 14.24 11.61 -12.71
C PRO A 99 14.31 11.40 -14.24
N PRO A 100 13.81 12.33 -15.07
CA PRO A 100 13.63 12.12 -16.52
C PRO A 100 14.93 11.79 -17.28
N ASN A 101 16.08 12.27 -16.77
CA ASN A 101 17.40 11.99 -17.35
C ASN A 101 18.21 10.94 -16.57
N LYS A 102 17.60 10.29 -15.57
CA LYS A 102 18.26 9.36 -14.64
C LYS A 102 17.29 8.24 -14.19
N THR A 103 16.45 7.76 -15.09
CA THR A 103 15.43 6.74 -14.79
C THR A 103 16.06 5.46 -14.23
N GLY A 104 15.44 4.86 -13.21
CA GLY A 104 15.91 3.61 -12.60
C GLY A 104 17.01 3.75 -11.54
N ARG A 105 17.42 4.99 -11.18
CA ARG A 105 18.38 5.22 -10.08
C ARG A 105 17.79 5.16 -8.68
N LEU A 106 16.46 5.26 -8.55
CA LEU A 106 15.78 5.11 -7.27
C LEU A 106 15.56 3.62 -6.98
N SER A 107 16.13 3.14 -5.87
CA SER A 107 15.97 1.74 -5.41
C SER A 107 14.59 1.51 -4.79
N ARG A 108 14.27 0.26 -4.43
CA ARG A 108 12.97 -0.13 -3.84
C ARG A 108 12.93 -0.05 -2.31
N GLU A 109 13.88 0.63 -1.68
CA GLU A 109 14.23 0.48 -0.26
C GLU A 109 13.79 1.67 0.62
#